data_AF-A0A949Y2V7-F1
#
_entry.id   AF-A0A949Y2V7-F1
#
_cell.length_a   1.000
_cell.length_b   1.000
_cell.length_c   1.000
_cell.angle_alpha   90.00
_cell.angle_beta   90.00
_cell.angle_gamma   90.00
#
_symmetry.space_group_name_H-M   'P 1'
#
loop_
_entity.id
_entity.type
_entity.pdbx_description
1 polymer ?
#
loop_
_entity_poly.entity_id
_entity_poly.type
_entity_poly.pdbx_seq_one_letter_code
_entity_poly.pdbx_strand_id
1 'polypeptide(L)'
;MRYTIIALAAATVLGGVAAPRPANATGTAVVTQHSGSVKTYTNVTVRLAREELALTTSDGVGTLVIAKAACEKVGALVKCLPYDATLFQHGEKRQIVLTSGSVWLNPTTSMQSLPDSSAQVKPHGVLIAITSKAGTFVSFNGTVDRIQK
;
A
#
# COMPACT_ATOMS: atom_id res chain seq x y z
N MET A 1 -43.60 26.05 56.57
CA MET A 1 -42.78 26.09 55.33
C MET A 1 -41.68 25.05 55.46
N ARG A 2 -41.77 23.96 54.69
CA ARG A 2 -40.73 22.92 54.58
C ARG A 2 -40.56 22.65 53.08
N TYR A 3 -39.39 22.95 52.54
CA TYR A 3 -39.04 22.67 51.14
C TYR A 3 -38.18 21.40 51.11
N THR A 4 -38.69 20.35 50.48
CA THR A 4 -37.96 19.12 50.22
C THR A 4 -37.48 19.16 48.78
N ILE A 5 -36.17 19.30 48.56
CA ILE A 5 -35.54 19.28 47.24
C ILE A 5 -35.14 17.82 46.94
N ILE A 6 -35.74 17.23 45.91
CA ILE A 6 -35.37 15.92 45.37
C ILE A 6 -34.29 16.16 44.31
N ALA A 7 -33.07 15.67 44.54
CA ALA A 7 -31.99 15.71 43.58
C ALA A 7 -32.09 14.49 42.63
N LEU A 8 -32.36 14.75 41.35
CA LEU A 8 -32.25 13.74 40.29
C LEU A 8 -30.78 13.67 39.83
N ALA A 9 -30.12 12.53 40.05
CA ALA A 9 -28.82 12.24 39.46
C ALA A 9 -29.01 11.64 38.05
N ALA A 10 -28.67 12.42 37.01
CA ALA A 10 -28.60 11.95 35.64
C ALA A 10 -27.22 11.33 35.40
N ALA A 11 -27.17 10.00 35.23
CA ALA A 11 -25.96 9.29 34.81
C ALA A 11 -25.81 9.38 33.29
N THR A 12 -24.90 10.22 32.81
CA THR A 12 -24.53 10.34 31.40
C THR A 12 -23.63 9.17 31.00
N VAL A 13 -24.17 8.27 30.18
CA VAL A 13 -23.40 7.20 29.53
C VAL A 13 -22.53 7.86 28.44
N LEU A 14 -21.23 7.96 28.69
CA LEU A 14 -20.23 8.39 27.70
C LEU A 14 -20.09 7.31 26.63
N GLY A 15 -20.87 7.45 25.55
CA GLY A 15 -20.67 6.71 24.32
C GLY A 15 -19.36 7.11 23.66
N GLY A 16 -18.36 6.24 23.72
CA GLY A 16 -17.10 6.42 23.01
C GLY A 16 -17.34 6.39 21.50
N VAL A 17 -17.29 7.57 20.87
CA VAL A 17 -17.28 7.69 19.41
C VAL A 17 -15.93 7.16 18.91
N ALA A 18 -15.92 5.94 18.38
CA ALA A 18 -14.78 5.41 17.65
C ALA A 18 -14.57 6.30 16.42
N ALA A 19 -13.55 7.17 16.46
CA ALA A 19 -13.17 7.97 15.31
C ALA A 19 -12.88 7.03 14.13
N PRO A 20 -13.44 7.29 12.93
CA PRO A 20 -13.13 6.49 11.75
C PRO A 20 -11.62 6.58 11.53
N ARG A 21 -10.91 5.46 11.68
CA ARG A 21 -9.51 5.39 11.27
C ARG A 21 -9.51 5.68 9.77
N PRO A 22 -8.65 6.60 9.28
CA PRO A 22 -8.46 6.71 7.85
C PRO A 22 -8.13 5.31 7.36
N ALA A 23 -8.96 4.78 6.46
CA ALA A 23 -8.58 3.63 5.68
C ALA A 23 -7.34 4.10 4.92
N ASN A 24 -6.16 3.78 5.46
CA ASN A 24 -4.89 4.13 4.88
C ASN A 24 -4.52 2.97 3.98
N ALA A 25 -4.28 3.30 2.72
CA ALA A 25 -3.68 2.47 1.71
C ALA A 25 -2.44 1.76 2.26
N THR A 26 -2.58 0.48 2.63
CA THR A 26 -1.53 -0.27 3.32
C THR A 26 -1.37 -1.66 2.74
N GLY A 27 -0.21 -2.25 3.00
CA GLY A 27 0.08 -3.62 2.61
C GLY A 27 1.32 -4.18 3.29
N THR A 28 1.77 -5.31 2.75
CA THR A 28 2.98 -6.00 3.18
C THR A 28 3.94 -6.06 2.03
N ALA A 29 5.18 -5.60 2.24
CA ALA A 29 6.28 -5.78 1.30
C ALA A 29 7.21 -6.88 1.80
N VAL A 30 7.66 -7.74 0.89
CA VAL A 30 8.70 -8.75 1.14
C VAL A 30 9.87 -8.43 0.23
N VAL A 31 11.04 -8.29 0.82
CA VAL A 31 12.30 -8.03 0.13
C VAL A 31 13.21 -9.24 0.30
N THR A 32 13.48 -9.92 -0.81
CA THR A 32 14.43 -11.04 -0.86
C THR A 32 15.70 -10.56 -1.54
N GLN A 33 16.80 -10.56 -0.80
CA GLN A 33 18.11 -10.19 -1.31
C GLN A 33 18.71 -11.31 -2.14
N HIS A 34 19.69 -10.99 -2.99
CA HIS A 34 20.44 -11.98 -3.77
C HIS A 34 21.10 -13.07 -2.90
N SER A 35 21.48 -12.73 -1.67
CA SER A 35 22.03 -13.68 -0.69
C SER A 35 21.00 -14.68 -0.14
N GLY A 36 19.72 -14.56 -0.50
CA GLY A 36 18.61 -15.33 0.05
C GLY A 36 18.03 -14.77 1.35
N SER A 37 18.62 -13.71 1.91
CA SER A 37 18.05 -13.03 3.08
C SER A 37 16.70 -12.41 2.75
N VAL A 38 15.68 -12.71 3.58
CA VAL A 38 14.31 -12.23 3.41
C VAL A 38 13.98 -11.25 4.54
N LYS A 39 13.45 -10.08 4.17
CA LYS A 39 12.93 -9.10 5.11
C LYS A 39 11.49 -8.73 4.76
N THR A 40 10.62 -8.84 5.74
CA THR A 40 9.20 -8.50 5.62
C THR A 40 8.92 -7.17 6.30
N TYR A 41 8.22 -6.28 5.60
CA TYR A 41 7.76 -4.99 6.08
C TYR A 41 6.23 -5.01 6.08
N THR A 42 5.63 -4.86 7.26
CA THR A 42 4.18 -4.77 7.42
C THR A 42 3.75 -3.31 7.52
N ASN A 43 2.46 -3.03 7.29
CA ASN A 43 1.88 -1.69 7.34
C ASN A 43 2.62 -0.69 6.42
N VAL A 44 3.12 -1.18 5.28
CA VAL A 44 3.74 -0.34 4.26
C VAL A 44 2.64 0.50 3.64
N THR A 45 2.79 1.82 3.73
CA THR A 45 1.84 2.76 3.13
C THR A 45 2.10 2.82 1.63
N VAL A 46 1.03 2.75 0.83
CA VAL A 46 1.11 2.88 -0.62
C VAL A 46 0.39 4.14 -1.08
N ARG A 47 1.03 4.91 -1.96
CA ARG A 47 0.45 6.13 -2.52
C ARG A 47 0.63 6.11 -4.03
N LEU A 48 -0.46 6.32 -4.75
CA LEU A 48 -0.45 6.55 -6.19
C LEU A 48 -0.79 8.02 -6.43
N ALA A 49 0.16 8.79 -6.95
CA ALA A 49 -0.02 10.22 -7.21
C ALA A 49 0.83 10.65 -8.41
N ARG A 50 0.24 11.45 -9.32
CA ARG A 50 0.96 12.02 -10.48
C ARG A 50 1.77 10.97 -11.26
N GLU A 51 1.16 9.83 -11.53
CA GLU A 51 1.77 8.69 -12.24
C GLU A 51 2.91 7.98 -11.50
N GLU A 52 3.18 8.36 -10.25
CA GLU A 52 4.17 7.71 -9.39
C GLU A 52 3.50 6.82 -8.36
N LEU A 53 4.09 5.65 -8.11
CA LEU A 53 3.72 4.74 -7.05
C LEU A 53 4.81 4.75 -5.97
N ALA A 54 4.46 5.20 -4.76
CA ALA A 54 5.35 5.24 -3.62
C ALA A 54 4.95 4.20 -2.57
N LEU A 55 5.92 3.42 -2.08
CA LEU A 55 5.80 2.48 -0.97
C LEU A 55 6.68 2.97 0.18
N THR A 56 6.06 3.33 1.30
CA THR A 56 6.76 3.85 2.48
C THR A 56 6.65 2.86 3.64
N THR A 57 7.78 2.48 4.23
CA THR A 57 7.80 1.60 5.42
C THR A 57 7.07 2.26 6.59
N SER A 58 6.53 1.46 7.50
CA SER A 58 5.72 1.96 8.62
C SER A 58 6.47 2.88 9.59
N ASP A 59 7.80 2.74 9.66
CA ASP A 59 8.70 3.61 10.43
C ASP A 59 9.08 4.91 9.68
N GLY A 60 8.65 5.07 8.42
CA GLY A 60 8.96 6.22 7.58
C GLY A 60 10.42 6.28 7.10
N VAL A 61 11.26 5.29 7.43
CA VAL A 61 12.70 5.32 7.17
C VAL A 61 13.03 5.04 5.71
N GLY A 62 12.22 4.21 5.04
CA GLY A 62 12.40 3.81 3.66
C GLY A 62 11.20 4.16 2.80
N THR A 63 11.44 4.78 1.65
CA THR A 63 10.43 4.96 0.60
C THR A 63 10.96 4.48 -0.74
N LEU A 64 10.29 3.51 -1.34
CA LEU A 64 10.53 3.09 -2.72
C LEU A 64 9.54 3.81 -3.64
N VAL A 65 10.05 4.56 -4.62
CA VAL A 65 9.25 5.27 -5.61
C VAL A 65 9.45 4.65 -6.99
N ILE A 66 8.35 4.29 -7.64
CA ILE A 66 8.28 3.82 -9.01
C ILE A 66 7.65 4.96 -9.83
N ALA A 67 8.47 5.73 -10.52
CA ALA A 67 8.04 6.99 -11.16
C ALA A 67 7.69 6.83 -12.65
N LYS A 68 8.17 5.77 -13.30
CA LYS A 68 7.97 5.55 -14.74
C LYS A 68 7.55 4.12 -14.99
N ALA A 69 6.36 3.96 -15.57
CA ALA A 69 5.85 2.67 -16.01
C ALA A 69 4.99 2.83 -17.26
N ALA A 70 5.03 1.84 -18.16
CA ALA A 70 4.03 1.74 -19.22
C ALA A 70 2.86 0.90 -18.70
N CYS A 71 1.65 1.43 -18.79
CA CYS A 71 0.45 0.77 -18.28
C CYS A 71 -0.50 0.40 -19.42
N GLU A 72 -1.11 -0.77 -19.31
CA GLU A 72 -2.16 -1.26 -20.19
C GLU A 72 -3.32 -1.83 -19.37
N LYS A 73 -4.52 -1.85 -19.96
CA LYS A 73 -5.67 -2.54 -19.37
C LYS A 73 -5.66 -4.00 -19.79
N VAL A 74 -5.81 -4.90 -18.82
CA VAL A 74 -5.91 -6.34 -19.05
C VAL A 74 -7.18 -6.84 -18.36
N GLY A 75 -8.26 -6.95 -19.14
CA GLY A 75 -9.60 -7.16 -18.60
C GLY A 75 -10.01 -6.01 -17.68
N ALA A 76 -10.34 -6.33 -16.43
CA ALA A 76 -10.70 -5.36 -15.40
C ALA A 76 -9.51 -4.82 -14.58
N LEU A 77 -8.31 -5.35 -14.82
CA LEU A 77 -7.08 -4.94 -14.16
C LEU A 77 -6.32 -3.90 -14.99
N VAL A 78 -5.47 -3.12 -14.31
CA VAL A 78 -4.42 -2.32 -14.96
C VAL A 78 -3.08 -3.00 -14.66
N LYS A 79 -2.33 -3.31 -15.70
CA LYS A 79 -0.98 -3.86 -15.62
C LYS A 79 0.00 -2.76 -16.00
N CYS A 80 0.97 -2.49 -15.15
CA CYS A 80 2.06 -1.57 -15.45
C CYS A 80 3.41 -2.29 -15.41
N LEU A 81 4.29 -1.93 -16.34
CA LEU A 81 5.65 -2.39 -16.45
C LEU A 81 6.58 -1.26 -16.01
N PRO A 82 7.12 -1.31 -14.77
CA PRO A 82 8.01 -0.27 -14.28
C PRO A 82 9.39 -0.38 -14.94
N TYR A 83 9.97 0.77 -15.28
CA TYR A 83 11.30 0.85 -15.89
C TYR A 83 12.33 1.53 -15.00
N ASP A 84 11.88 2.28 -13.99
CA ASP A 84 12.74 3.01 -13.07
C ASP A 84 12.15 2.93 -11.65
N ALA A 85 13.03 2.78 -10.68
CA ALA A 85 12.70 2.82 -9.27
C ALA A 85 13.78 3.57 -8.50
N THR A 86 13.38 4.32 -7.49
CA THR A 86 14.30 5.05 -6.61
C THR A 86 13.99 4.70 -5.17
N LEU A 87 15.01 4.31 -4.42
CA LEU A 87 14.94 4.12 -2.98
C LEU A 87 15.43 5.38 -2.26
N PHE A 88 14.59 5.92 -1.39
CA PHE A 88 14.96 6.94 -0.42
C PHE A 88 15.09 6.25 0.94
N GLN A 89 16.28 6.26 1.53
CA GLN A 89 16.51 5.60 2.81
C GLN A 89 17.64 6.29 3.58
N HIS A 90 17.44 6.56 4.88
CA HIS A 90 18.42 7.23 5.74
C HIS A 90 18.95 8.56 5.16
N GLY A 91 18.09 9.32 4.48
CA GLY A 91 18.47 10.58 3.83
C GLY A 91 19.19 10.42 2.49
N GLU A 92 19.49 9.19 2.06
CA GLU A 92 20.11 8.93 0.78
C GLU A 92 19.07 8.61 -0.30
N LYS A 93 19.37 9.04 -1.53
CA LYS A 93 18.63 8.68 -2.74
C LYS A 93 19.47 7.70 -3.56
N ARG A 94 18.93 6.51 -3.81
CA ARG A 94 19.59 5.46 -4.59
C ARG A 94 18.70 5.02 -5.74
N GLN A 95 19.18 5.18 -6.96
CA GLN A 95 18.48 4.64 -8.12
C GLN A 95 18.62 3.11 -8.14
N ILE A 96 17.51 2.42 -8.39
CA ILE A 96 17.43 0.96 -8.49
C ILE A 96 17.18 0.61 -9.95
N VAL A 97 18.21 0.08 -10.60
CA VAL A 97 18.09 -0.43 -11.97
C VAL A 97 17.28 -1.73 -11.93
N LEU A 98 16.14 -1.75 -12.64
CA LEU A 98 15.26 -2.90 -12.72
C LEU A 98 15.65 -3.82 -13.89
N THR A 99 15.55 -5.12 -13.70
CA THR A 99 15.65 -6.13 -14.77
C THR A 99 14.27 -6.58 -15.24
N SER A 100 13.33 -6.67 -14.31
CA SER A 100 11.94 -6.99 -14.58
C SER A 100 11.03 -6.37 -13.53
N GLY A 101 9.78 -6.19 -13.89
CA GLY A 101 8.79 -5.71 -12.95
C GLY A 101 7.38 -5.84 -13.48
N SER A 102 6.43 -5.98 -12.56
CA SER A 102 5.01 -5.87 -12.84
C SER A 102 4.31 -5.20 -11.65
N VAL A 103 3.39 -4.32 -11.97
CA VAL A 103 2.45 -3.72 -11.03
C VAL A 103 1.05 -4.04 -11.55
N TRP A 104 0.24 -4.67 -10.73
CA TRP A 104 -1.16 -4.97 -11.03
C TRP A 104 -2.03 -4.15 -10.09
N LEU A 105 -2.91 -3.35 -10.66
CA LEU A 105 -3.90 -2.55 -9.94
C LEU A 105 -5.28 -3.09 -10.25
N ASN A 106 -6.09 -3.28 -9.21
CA ASN A 106 -7.50 -3.61 -9.35
C ASN A 106 -8.34 -2.37 -9.02
N PRO A 107 -8.80 -1.60 -10.02
CA PRO A 107 -9.64 -0.43 -9.77
C PRO A 107 -11.09 -0.78 -9.37
N THR A 108 -11.45 -2.07 -9.40
CA THR A 108 -12.84 -2.52 -9.16
C THR A 108 -13.13 -2.81 -7.69
N THR A 109 -14.40 -3.04 -7.39
CA THR A 109 -14.90 -3.42 -6.07
C THR A 109 -14.96 -4.94 -5.85
N SER A 110 -14.56 -5.75 -6.84
CA SER A 110 -14.56 -7.21 -6.77
C SER A 110 -13.14 -7.78 -6.85
N MET A 111 -12.96 -9.01 -6.36
CA MET A 111 -11.71 -9.75 -6.56
C MET A 111 -11.47 -9.98 -8.06
N GLN A 112 -10.23 -9.81 -8.50
CA GLN A 112 -9.84 -10.02 -9.90
C GLN A 112 -8.68 -11.00 -9.95
N SER A 113 -8.80 -12.05 -10.77
CA SER A 113 -7.71 -13.00 -10.99
C SER A 113 -6.66 -12.40 -11.92
N LEU A 114 -5.39 -12.69 -11.67
CA LEU A 114 -4.33 -12.40 -12.62
C LEU A 114 -4.44 -13.37 -13.82
N PRO A 115 -4.15 -12.91 -15.05
CA PRO A 115 -3.98 -13.82 -16.19
C PRO A 115 -2.87 -14.84 -15.90
N ASP A 116 -3.09 -16.08 -16.29
CA ASP A 116 -2.10 -17.17 -16.23
C ASP A 116 -1.53 -17.44 -14.83
N SER A 117 -2.25 -17.06 -13.77
CA SER A 117 -1.84 -17.25 -12.38
C SER A 117 -3.04 -17.56 -11.49
N SER A 118 -2.82 -18.31 -10.42
CA SER A 118 -3.82 -18.50 -9.36
C SER A 118 -3.93 -17.31 -8.40
N ALA A 119 -3.06 -16.31 -8.55
CA ALA A 119 -3.08 -15.12 -7.72
C ALA A 119 -4.29 -14.23 -8.03
N GLN A 120 -4.82 -13.58 -6.99
CA GLN A 120 -5.92 -12.64 -7.08
C GLN A 120 -5.52 -11.28 -6.50
N VAL A 121 -6.00 -10.22 -7.14
CA VAL A 121 -5.87 -8.84 -6.67
C VAL A 121 -7.17 -8.45 -5.97
N LYS A 122 -7.06 -8.05 -4.69
CA LYS A 122 -8.19 -7.57 -3.88
C LYS A 122 -8.90 -6.38 -4.54
N PRO A 123 -10.18 -6.12 -4.21
CA PRO A 123 -10.84 -4.86 -4.54
C PRO A 123 -9.96 -3.66 -4.14
N HIS A 124 -9.79 -2.68 -5.03
CA HIS A 124 -8.87 -1.55 -4.85
C HIS A 124 -7.43 -1.99 -4.45
N GLY A 125 -7.07 -3.20 -4.83
CA GLY A 125 -5.83 -3.85 -4.48
C GLY A 125 -4.70 -3.48 -5.43
N VAL A 126 -3.48 -3.68 -4.94
CA VAL A 126 -2.26 -3.54 -5.71
C VAL A 126 -1.35 -4.73 -5.40
N LEU A 127 -0.82 -5.35 -6.45
CA LEU A 127 0.26 -6.32 -6.39
C LEU A 127 1.46 -5.76 -7.14
N ILE A 128 2.64 -5.85 -6.54
CA ILE A 128 3.89 -5.42 -7.16
C ILE A 128 4.85 -6.60 -7.05
N ALA A 129 5.59 -6.85 -8.12
CA ALA A 129 6.71 -7.76 -8.14
C ALA A 129 7.80 -7.16 -9.03
N ILE A 130 8.94 -6.79 -8.46
CA ILE A 130 10.06 -6.21 -9.19
C ILE A 130 11.36 -6.93 -8.83
N THR A 131 12.26 -7.00 -9.80
CA THR A 131 13.59 -7.54 -9.63
C THR A 131 14.62 -6.50 -10.04
N SER A 132 15.59 -6.24 -9.18
CA SER A 132 16.70 -5.34 -9.50
C SER A 132 17.81 -6.07 -10.25
N LYS A 133 18.67 -5.31 -10.94
CA LYS A 133 19.91 -5.83 -11.56
C LYS A 133 20.87 -6.45 -10.54
N ALA A 134 20.79 -6.03 -9.27
CA ALA A 134 21.57 -6.61 -8.19
C ALA A 134 20.99 -7.94 -7.67
N GLY A 135 19.88 -8.43 -8.24
CA GLY A 135 19.23 -9.68 -7.85
C GLY A 135 18.32 -9.56 -6.62
N THR A 136 18.02 -8.35 -6.17
CA THR A 136 17.02 -8.13 -5.11
C THR A 136 15.63 -8.24 -5.71
N PHE A 137 14.81 -9.14 -5.17
CA PHE A 137 13.40 -9.26 -5.49
C PHE A 137 12.56 -8.55 -4.43
N VAL A 138 11.62 -7.71 -4.88
CA VAL A 138 10.67 -7.03 -4.00
C VAL A 138 9.27 -7.39 -4.46
N SER A 139 8.47 -7.96 -3.57
CA SER A 139 7.05 -8.12 -3.76
C SER A 139 6.27 -7.26 -2.77
N PHE A 140 5.12 -6.76 -3.20
CA PHE A 140 4.20 -6.04 -2.33
C PHE A 140 2.76 -6.44 -2.65
N ASN A 141 1.95 -6.60 -1.61
CA ASN A 141 0.53 -6.84 -1.70
C ASN A 141 -0.20 -5.94 -0.72
N GLY A 142 -1.10 -5.10 -1.21
CA GLY A 142 -1.82 -4.13 -0.40
C GLY A 142 -3.07 -3.60 -1.08
N THR A 143 -3.63 -2.56 -0.47
CA THR A 143 -4.76 -1.79 -1.03
C THR A 143 -4.33 -0.36 -1.24
N VAL A 144 -4.76 0.24 -2.34
CA VAL A 144 -4.63 1.67 -2.59
C VAL A 144 -5.92 2.37 -2.16
N ASP A 145 -5.78 3.52 -1.52
CA ASP A 145 -6.89 4.45 -1.39
C ASP A 145 -7.18 5.04 -2.76
N ARG A 146 -8.42 5.55 -2.93
CA ARG A 146 -8.92 6.08 -4.20
C ARG A 146 -7.81 6.83 -4.96
N ILE A 147 -7.60 6.43 -6.21
CA ILE A 147 -6.71 7.12 -7.14
C ILE A 147 -7.23 8.56 -7.26
N GLN A 148 -6.55 9.50 -6.61
CA GLN A 148 -6.86 10.92 -6.77
C GLN A 148 -6.37 11.32 -8.17
N LYS A 149 -7.34 11.57 -9.07
CA LYS A 149 -7.09 12.11 -10.41
C LYS A 149 -6.70 13.57 -10.34
#